data_AF-A0A2V8XQQ4-F1
#
_entry.id   AF-A0A2V8XQQ4-F1
#
_cell.length_a   1.000
_cell.length_b   1.000
_cell.length_c   1.000
_cell.angle_alpha   90.00
_cell.angle_beta   90.00
_cell.angle_gamma   90.00
#
_symmetry.space_group_name_H-M   'P 1'
#
loop_
_entity.id
_entity.type
_entity.pdbx_description
1 polymer ?
#
loop_
_entity_poly.entity_id
_entity_poly.type
_entity_poly.pdbx_seq_one_letter_code
_entity_poly.pdbx_strand_id
1 'polypeptide(L)'
;MSKKPMLVLGMMSGTSADGIDVALARISGAPPNLNAKLLGHTSTKFPDALRKEILRVAEQHPISAGALGQLNFRLGGLFADATLAACRRFRVSPKRISLIGSHGQTIFHQGKPAPYFGAPTPSTLQIGEPSVIAARTGITTVGDFRAADMALGGQGAPLVPYVDYLLYRHAKLGRVSLNLGGIANITVLPRAAKPQQVFAFDTGPANMLIDALVAHFTRGRQRFDKNAQLAARGRSNPALLDELMRDPYLKLAPPKSTGREYYGHAYVKKILTLGLRYRATPNDLIRAATIFTTLSIVEALNRFVLRKTKI
;
A
#
# COMPACT_ATOMS: atom_id res chain seq x y z
N MET A 1 15.06 15.85 27.86
CA MET A 1 14.77 17.10 27.11
C MET A 1 13.68 16.81 26.07
N SER A 2 12.52 17.44 26.17
CA SER A 2 11.45 17.30 25.18
C SER A 2 11.91 17.88 23.84
N LYS A 3 12.13 17.04 22.82
CA LYS A 3 12.48 17.50 21.48
C LYS A 3 11.36 18.43 20.97
N LYS A 4 11.75 19.61 20.45
CA LYS A 4 10.84 20.57 19.85
C LYS A 4 10.01 19.88 18.75
N PRO A 5 8.69 20.15 18.63
CA PRO A 5 7.87 19.56 17.58
C PRO A 5 8.45 19.86 16.19
N MET A 6 8.52 18.85 15.35
CA MET A 6 9.01 18.94 13.97
C MET A 6 7.83 19.02 13.00
N LEU A 7 7.98 19.83 11.95
CA LEU A 7 7.12 19.75 10.77
C LEU A 7 7.82 18.84 9.76
N VAL A 8 7.14 17.79 9.33
CA VAL A 8 7.67 16.76 8.45
C VAL A 8 6.76 16.62 7.24
N LEU A 9 7.36 16.53 6.05
CA LEU A 9 6.66 16.12 4.84
C LEU A 9 6.95 14.65 4.58
N GLY A 10 5.93 13.80 4.63
CA GLY A 10 6.00 12.42 4.16
C GLY A 10 5.57 12.35 2.69
N MET A 11 6.31 11.60 1.88
CA MET A 11 5.98 11.38 0.48
C MET A 11 5.96 9.90 0.13
N MET A 12 4.98 9.50 -0.67
CA MET A 12 4.97 8.18 -1.30
C MET A 12 4.36 8.21 -2.69
N SER A 13 4.77 7.26 -3.52
CA SER A 13 3.98 6.81 -4.66
C SER A 13 3.78 5.30 -4.53
N GLY A 14 2.51 4.87 -4.55
CA GLY A 14 2.15 3.46 -4.51
C GLY A 14 2.56 2.69 -5.77
N THR A 15 2.41 1.37 -5.73
CA THR A 15 2.71 0.50 -6.88
C THR A 15 1.76 0.71 -8.06
N SER A 16 0.61 1.36 -7.87
CA SER A 16 -0.27 1.77 -8.96
C SER A 16 0.26 2.96 -9.77
N ALA A 17 1.29 3.66 -9.25
CA ALA A 17 1.91 4.83 -9.86
C ALA A 17 0.89 5.89 -10.32
N ASP A 18 -0.19 6.08 -9.55
CA ASP A 18 -1.24 7.04 -9.91
C ASP A 18 -0.84 8.49 -9.61
N GLY A 19 0.12 8.69 -8.70
CA GLY A 19 0.65 10.00 -8.35
C GLY A 19 1.57 9.97 -7.14
N ILE A 20 1.98 11.17 -6.74
CA ILE A 20 2.81 11.44 -5.57
C ILE A 20 1.91 12.01 -4.48
N ASP A 21 1.73 11.25 -3.40
CA ASP A 21 1.06 11.71 -2.20
C ASP A 21 2.06 12.42 -1.29
N VAL A 22 1.65 13.58 -0.78
CA VAL A 22 2.44 14.38 0.17
C VAL A 22 1.58 14.69 1.39
N ALA A 23 2.06 14.29 2.56
CA ALA A 23 1.42 14.52 3.85
C ALA A 23 2.30 15.45 4.71
N LEU A 24 1.73 16.59 5.12
CA LEU A 24 2.34 17.46 6.12
C LEU A 24 1.89 17.03 7.51
N ALA A 25 2.83 16.60 8.34
CA ALA A 25 2.57 16.18 9.70
C ALA A 25 3.39 17.01 10.70
N ARG A 26 2.80 17.27 11.86
CA ARG A 26 3.52 17.75 13.04
C ARG A 26 3.81 16.56 13.94
N ILE A 27 5.09 16.28 14.18
CA ILE A 27 5.56 15.16 14.99
C ILE A 27 6.24 15.72 16.24
N SER A 28 5.90 15.16 17.40
CA SER A 28 6.49 15.52 18.70
C SER A 28 6.70 14.28 19.55
N GLY A 29 7.57 14.39 20.56
CA GLY A 29 7.99 13.24 21.36
C GLY A 29 8.98 12.34 20.61
N ALA A 30 9.11 11.10 21.08
CA ALA A 30 9.97 10.09 20.49
C ALA A 30 9.39 8.70 20.76
N PRO A 31 9.67 7.68 19.93
CA PRO A 31 9.25 6.32 20.20
C PRO A 31 9.63 5.88 21.63
N PRO A 32 8.76 5.16 22.34
CA PRO A 32 7.45 4.69 21.88
C PRO A 32 6.31 5.71 22.12
N ASN A 33 6.60 6.88 22.68
CA ASN A 33 5.66 7.94 23.05
C ASN A 33 5.79 9.12 22.07
N LEU A 34 5.42 8.88 20.81
CA LEU A 34 5.36 9.93 19.80
C LEU A 34 3.92 10.39 19.59
N ASN A 35 3.74 11.65 19.24
CA ASN A 35 2.47 12.21 18.81
C ASN A 35 2.63 12.78 17.40
N ALA A 36 1.83 12.30 16.47
CA ALA A 36 1.77 12.81 15.10
C ALA A 36 0.37 13.38 14.81
N LYS A 37 0.33 14.61 14.31
CA LYS A 37 -0.90 15.25 13.83
C LYS A 37 -0.76 15.55 12.34
N LEU A 38 -1.63 15.00 11.52
CA LEU A 38 -1.77 15.40 10.11
C LEU A 38 -2.30 16.84 10.06
N LEU A 39 -1.60 17.70 9.34
CA LEU A 39 -1.97 19.10 9.12
C LEU A 39 -2.56 19.32 7.73
N GLY A 40 -2.17 18.51 6.75
CA GLY A 40 -2.67 18.56 5.39
C GLY A 40 -2.13 17.42 4.56
N HIS A 41 -2.85 17.03 3.52
CA HIS A 41 -2.39 16.10 2.52
C HIS A 41 -2.81 16.55 1.12
N THR A 42 -2.05 16.15 0.12
CA THR A 42 -2.33 16.43 -1.30
C THR A 42 -1.74 15.32 -2.15
N SER A 43 -2.25 15.16 -3.37
CA SER A 43 -1.74 14.22 -4.34
C SER A 43 -1.51 14.90 -5.68
N THR A 44 -0.43 14.57 -6.36
CA THR A 44 -0.08 15.09 -7.69
C THR A 44 0.07 13.93 -8.66
N LYS A 45 -0.75 13.90 -9.71
CA LYS A 45 -0.69 12.82 -10.71
C LYS A 45 0.61 12.85 -11.51
N PHE A 46 1.11 11.67 -11.85
CA PHE A 46 2.16 11.58 -12.86
C PHE A 46 1.61 11.90 -14.26
N PRO A 47 2.44 12.46 -15.16
CA PRO A 47 2.12 12.46 -16.59
C PRO A 47 1.90 11.04 -17.10
N ASP A 48 0.89 10.83 -17.95
CA ASP A 48 0.49 9.48 -18.41
C ASP A 48 1.63 8.69 -19.05
N ALA A 49 2.47 9.34 -19.85
CA ALA A 49 3.63 8.71 -20.48
C ALA A 49 4.64 8.21 -19.43
N LEU A 50 4.89 9.01 -18.38
CA LEU A 50 5.80 8.62 -17.30
C LEU A 50 5.20 7.50 -16.45
N ARG A 51 3.91 7.57 -16.14
CA ARG A 51 3.20 6.49 -15.45
C ARG A 51 3.31 5.16 -16.21
N LYS A 52 3.11 5.19 -17.54
CA LYS A 52 3.28 4.00 -18.39
C LYS A 52 4.69 3.44 -18.29
N GLU A 53 5.71 4.29 -18.33
CA GLU A 53 7.10 3.85 -18.21
C GLU A 53 7.41 3.25 -16.83
N ILE A 54 6.96 3.90 -15.74
CA ILE A 54 7.10 3.36 -14.37
C ILE A 54 6.51 1.95 -14.29
N LEU A 55 5.28 1.77 -14.78
CA LEU A 55 4.60 0.48 -14.75
C LEU A 55 5.32 -0.57 -15.60
N ARG A 56 5.74 -0.20 -16.81
CA ARG A 56 6.49 -1.09 -17.71
C ARG A 56 7.76 -1.62 -17.03
N VAL A 57 8.52 -0.74 -16.38
CA VAL A 57 9.75 -1.10 -15.66
C VAL A 57 9.45 -1.91 -14.39
N ALA A 58 8.41 -1.55 -13.63
CA ALA A 58 7.97 -2.31 -12.46
C ALA A 58 7.45 -3.72 -12.82
N GLU A 59 6.94 -3.90 -14.04
CA GLU A 59 6.59 -5.20 -14.64
C GLU A 59 7.81 -5.97 -15.16
N GLN A 60 9.04 -5.50 -14.85
CA GLN A 60 10.31 -6.15 -15.17
C GLN A 60 10.59 -6.26 -16.68
N HIS A 61 10.00 -5.39 -17.50
CA HIS A 61 10.40 -5.28 -18.90
C HIS A 61 11.82 -4.68 -19.01
N PRO A 62 12.61 -5.06 -20.04
CA PRO A 62 13.98 -4.58 -20.20
C PRO A 62 14.10 -3.05 -20.19
N ILE A 63 15.13 -2.54 -19.52
CA ILE A 63 15.52 -1.13 -19.50
C ILE A 63 17.04 -1.05 -19.42
N SER A 64 17.65 -0.05 -20.07
CA SER A 64 19.09 0.19 -19.92
C SER A 64 19.39 0.85 -18.58
N ALA A 65 20.60 0.64 -18.05
CA ALA A 65 21.03 1.30 -16.82
C ALA A 65 20.93 2.84 -16.91
N GLY A 66 21.26 3.40 -18.09
CA GLY A 66 21.13 4.84 -18.35
C GLY A 66 19.68 5.34 -18.27
N ALA A 67 18.73 4.61 -18.86
CA ALA A 67 17.32 4.97 -18.81
C ALA A 67 16.74 4.84 -17.38
N LEU A 68 17.15 3.81 -16.63
CA LEU A 68 16.76 3.67 -15.22
C LEU A 68 17.31 4.82 -14.37
N GLY A 69 18.56 5.24 -14.60
CA GLY A 69 19.16 6.41 -13.96
C GLY A 69 18.41 7.71 -14.29
N GLN A 70 18.05 7.93 -15.55
CA GLN A 70 17.23 9.07 -15.96
C GLN A 70 15.85 9.05 -15.29
N LEU A 71 15.21 7.88 -15.21
CA LEU A 71 13.92 7.73 -14.53
C LEU A 71 14.04 8.06 -13.03
N ASN A 72 15.10 7.58 -12.35
CA ASN A 72 15.37 7.89 -10.94
C ASN A 72 15.47 9.40 -10.68
N PHE A 73 16.27 10.10 -11.47
CA PHE A 73 16.48 11.55 -11.34
C PHE A 73 15.23 12.35 -11.74
N ARG A 74 14.54 11.93 -12.82
CA ARG A 74 13.28 12.56 -13.25
C ARG A 74 12.22 12.47 -12.16
N LEU A 75 12.10 11.32 -11.50
CA LEU A 75 11.19 11.15 -10.38
C LEU A 75 11.61 12.00 -9.19
N GLY A 76 12.89 12.02 -8.81
CA GLY A 76 13.39 12.92 -7.76
C GLY A 76 12.99 14.38 -8.00
N GLY A 77 13.06 14.82 -9.27
CA GLY A 77 12.53 16.11 -9.70
C GLY A 77 11.04 16.28 -9.39
N LEU A 78 10.18 15.36 -9.83
CA LEU A 78 8.74 15.45 -9.61
C LEU A 78 8.34 15.38 -8.13
N PHE A 79 9.05 14.59 -7.33
CA PHE A 79 8.86 14.56 -5.86
C PHE A 79 9.21 15.91 -5.23
N ALA A 80 10.28 16.58 -5.69
CA ALA A 80 10.60 17.94 -5.26
C ALA A 80 9.50 18.95 -5.66
N ASP A 81 9.00 18.88 -6.90
CA ASP A 81 7.93 19.75 -7.38
C ASP A 81 6.64 19.56 -6.59
N ALA A 82 6.26 18.30 -6.30
CA ALA A 82 5.12 17.96 -5.45
C ALA A 82 5.30 18.49 -4.01
N THR A 83 6.52 18.41 -3.45
CA THR A 83 6.86 18.98 -2.14
C THR A 83 6.62 20.49 -2.12
N LEU A 84 7.18 21.22 -3.08
CA LEU A 84 7.05 22.68 -3.14
C LEU A 84 5.60 23.11 -3.41
N ALA A 85 4.86 22.36 -4.22
CA ALA A 85 3.44 22.56 -4.43
C ALA A 85 2.62 22.34 -3.14
N ALA A 86 2.95 21.31 -2.36
CA ALA A 86 2.33 21.05 -1.07
C ALA A 86 2.63 22.18 -0.07
N CYS A 87 3.88 22.65 0.03
CA CYS A 87 4.25 23.81 0.85
C CYS A 87 3.41 25.05 0.51
N ARG A 88 3.28 25.39 -0.79
CA ARG A 88 2.42 26.49 -1.25
C ARG A 88 0.95 26.27 -0.86
N ARG A 89 0.40 25.07 -1.12
CA ARG A 89 -0.98 24.70 -0.82
C ARG A 89 -1.31 24.82 0.66
N PHE A 90 -0.41 24.36 1.54
CA PHE A 90 -0.60 24.40 2.99
C PHE A 90 -0.14 25.72 3.62
N ARG A 91 0.34 26.68 2.80
CA ARG A 91 0.85 27.98 3.25
C ARG A 91 1.97 27.85 4.30
N VAL A 92 2.87 26.89 4.09
CA VAL A 92 4.04 26.66 4.95
C VAL A 92 5.32 26.92 4.15
N SER A 93 6.20 27.75 4.70
CA SER A 93 7.53 27.98 4.12
C SER A 93 8.36 26.70 4.16
N PRO A 94 9.05 26.31 3.07
CA PRO A 94 9.99 25.18 3.06
C PRO A 94 11.03 25.24 4.19
N LYS A 95 11.49 26.45 4.57
CA LYS A 95 12.45 26.67 5.67
C LYS A 95 11.94 26.24 7.05
N ARG A 96 10.63 26.04 7.22
CA ARG A 96 10.02 25.56 8.47
C ARG A 96 9.88 24.05 8.52
N ILE A 97 10.09 23.35 7.41
CA ILE A 97 10.05 21.89 7.34
C ILE A 97 11.38 21.36 7.85
N SER A 98 11.32 20.49 8.85
CA SER A 98 12.50 19.91 9.49
C SER A 98 13.15 18.82 8.63
N LEU A 99 12.32 17.98 8.00
CA LEU A 99 12.79 16.94 7.08
C LEU A 99 11.67 16.49 6.13
N ILE A 100 12.10 15.85 5.04
CA ILE A 100 11.25 15.09 4.13
C ILE A 100 11.54 13.60 4.33
N GLY A 101 10.50 12.79 4.51
CA GLY A 101 10.58 11.33 4.42
C GLY A 101 10.05 10.87 3.07
N SER A 102 10.91 10.42 2.17
CA SER A 102 10.54 10.00 0.81
C SER A 102 10.65 8.49 0.66
N HIS A 103 9.52 7.80 0.50
CA HIS A 103 9.55 6.39 0.11
C HIS A 103 10.06 6.21 -1.33
N GLY A 104 9.81 7.21 -2.20
CA GLY A 104 10.00 7.08 -3.64
C GLY A 104 8.95 6.19 -4.30
N GLN A 105 9.31 5.65 -5.46
CA GLN A 105 8.53 4.72 -6.27
C GLN A 105 9.21 3.35 -6.27
N THR A 106 8.51 2.30 -5.83
CA THR A 106 9.02 0.93 -5.93
C THR A 106 9.07 0.49 -7.40
N ILE A 107 10.23 0.00 -7.82
CA ILE A 107 10.46 -0.67 -9.12
C ILE A 107 10.60 -2.18 -8.93
N PHE A 108 11.27 -2.60 -7.87
CA PHE A 108 11.47 -4.02 -7.57
C PHE A 108 11.39 -4.28 -6.06
N HIS A 109 10.85 -5.43 -5.69
CA HIS A 109 10.82 -5.87 -4.30
C HIS A 109 10.76 -7.40 -4.21
N GLN A 110 11.76 -7.96 -3.54
CA GLN A 110 11.91 -9.37 -3.24
C GLN A 110 12.33 -9.52 -1.77
N GLY A 111 11.35 -9.57 -0.88
CA GLY A 111 11.59 -9.75 0.56
C GLY A 111 12.06 -11.16 0.93
N LYS A 112 11.63 -12.20 0.19
CA LYS A 112 12.12 -13.57 0.36
C LYS A 112 13.39 -13.77 -0.47
N PRO A 113 14.51 -14.20 0.13
CA PRO A 113 15.73 -14.46 -0.62
C PRO A 113 15.50 -15.47 -1.76
N ALA A 114 16.07 -15.19 -2.94
CA ALA A 114 16.10 -16.12 -4.06
C ALA A 114 17.56 -16.31 -4.53
N PRO A 115 17.91 -17.45 -5.14
CA PRO A 115 19.26 -17.68 -5.65
C PRO A 115 19.68 -16.60 -6.65
N TYR A 116 20.80 -15.92 -6.37
CA TYR A 116 21.41 -14.93 -7.23
C TYR A 116 22.94 -15.01 -7.07
N PHE A 117 23.67 -15.27 -8.16
CA PHE A 117 25.12 -15.49 -8.13
C PHE A 117 25.59 -16.49 -7.06
N GLY A 118 24.88 -17.61 -6.91
CA GLY A 118 25.24 -18.67 -5.97
C GLY A 118 24.85 -18.42 -4.52
N ALA A 119 24.21 -17.29 -4.18
CA ALA A 119 23.76 -16.99 -2.83
C ALA A 119 22.27 -16.58 -2.79
N PRO A 120 21.52 -16.95 -1.74
CA PRO A 120 20.15 -16.46 -1.54
C PRO A 120 20.19 -14.96 -1.21
N THR A 121 19.71 -14.12 -2.12
CA THR A 121 19.79 -12.66 -1.99
C THR A 121 18.38 -12.05 -1.98
N PRO A 122 17.93 -11.45 -0.86
CA PRO A 122 16.75 -10.59 -0.88
C PRO A 122 17.15 -9.20 -1.42
N SER A 123 16.25 -8.50 -2.12
CA SER A 123 16.58 -7.17 -2.64
C SER A 123 15.34 -6.32 -2.89
N THR A 124 15.53 -5.01 -2.92
CA THR A 124 14.47 -4.06 -3.26
C THR A 124 15.06 -2.83 -3.92
N LEU A 125 14.28 -2.18 -4.77
CA LEU A 125 14.67 -0.96 -5.46
C LEU A 125 13.53 0.04 -5.41
N GLN A 126 13.78 1.17 -4.75
CA GLN A 126 12.96 2.37 -4.83
C GLN A 126 13.75 3.44 -5.56
N ILE A 127 13.09 4.14 -6.47
CA ILE A 127 13.69 5.26 -7.21
C ILE A 127 12.92 6.55 -6.94
N GLY A 128 13.55 7.69 -7.22
CA GLY A 128 13.13 9.01 -6.78
C GLY A 128 14.23 9.64 -5.94
N GLU A 129 15.32 10.02 -6.61
CA GLU A 129 16.60 10.38 -6.00
C GLU A 129 16.48 11.38 -4.82
N PRO A 130 16.75 10.95 -3.57
CA PRO A 130 16.70 11.81 -2.39
C PRO A 130 17.60 13.04 -2.48
N SER A 131 18.77 12.91 -3.12
CA SER A 131 19.72 14.02 -3.30
C SER A 131 19.14 15.11 -4.19
N VAL A 132 18.41 14.74 -5.25
CA VAL A 132 17.70 15.68 -6.12
C VAL A 132 16.58 16.38 -5.35
N ILE A 133 15.83 15.63 -4.53
CA ILE A 133 14.76 16.20 -3.70
C ILE A 133 15.36 17.22 -2.71
N ALA A 134 16.42 16.85 -2.00
CA ALA A 134 17.08 17.73 -1.04
C ALA A 134 17.65 18.99 -1.70
N ALA A 135 18.37 18.84 -2.80
CA ALA A 135 18.98 19.96 -3.52
C ALA A 135 17.92 20.95 -4.06
N ARG A 136 16.80 20.45 -4.60
CA ARG A 136 15.75 21.30 -5.18
C ARG A 136 14.85 21.96 -4.13
N THR A 137 14.65 21.31 -2.99
CA THR A 137 13.75 21.83 -1.93
C THR A 137 14.47 22.63 -0.85
N GLY A 138 15.78 22.43 -0.70
CA GLY A 138 16.56 22.96 0.42
C GLY A 138 16.23 22.31 1.76
N ILE A 139 15.57 21.14 1.77
CA ILE A 139 15.14 20.43 2.97
C ILE A 139 15.86 19.09 3.06
N THR A 140 16.38 18.75 4.25
CA THR A 140 16.97 17.43 4.53
C THR A 140 15.98 16.33 4.15
N THR A 141 16.39 15.43 3.26
CA THR A 141 15.56 14.35 2.76
C THR A 141 16.12 13.00 3.18
N VAL A 142 15.27 12.19 3.82
CA VAL A 142 15.54 10.81 4.20
C VAL A 142 14.74 9.91 3.28
N GLY A 143 15.38 8.91 2.67
CA GLY A 143 14.72 7.91 1.82
C GLY A 143 15.26 6.50 2.08
N ASP A 144 14.94 5.59 1.16
CA ASP A 144 15.42 4.19 1.14
C ASP A 144 15.10 3.36 2.41
N PHE A 145 13.89 3.54 2.93
CA PHE A 145 13.47 2.91 4.19
C PHE A 145 13.46 1.38 4.15
N ARG A 146 13.20 0.76 2.98
CA ARG A 146 13.06 -0.70 2.87
C ARG A 146 14.40 -1.41 2.91
N ALA A 147 15.42 -0.85 2.24
CA ALA A 147 16.75 -1.41 2.25
C ALA A 147 17.31 -1.47 3.68
N ALA A 148 17.04 -0.45 4.50
CA ALA A 148 17.46 -0.42 5.90
C ALA A 148 16.85 -1.57 6.73
N ASP A 149 15.57 -1.90 6.52
CA ASP A 149 14.93 -3.06 7.18
C ASP A 149 15.52 -4.39 6.70
N MET A 150 15.73 -4.54 5.38
CA MET A 150 16.29 -5.75 4.79
C MET A 150 17.74 -6.01 5.21
N ALA A 151 18.54 -4.96 5.38
CA ALA A 151 19.91 -5.05 5.88
C ALA A 151 20.00 -5.63 7.30
N LEU A 152 18.92 -5.51 8.08
CA LEU A 152 18.79 -6.08 9.43
C LEU A 152 18.07 -7.44 9.44
N GLY A 153 17.91 -8.08 8.28
CA GLY A 153 17.22 -9.37 8.12
C GLY A 153 15.70 -9.29 8.04
N GLY A 154 15.13 -8.08 7.94
CA GLY A 154 13.72 -7.86 7.65
C GLY A 154 13.36 -8.17 6.20
N GLN A 155 12.07 -8.06 5.86
CA GLN A 155 11.57 -8.30 4.50
C GLN A 155 11.46 -7.01 3.67
N GLY A 156 11.68 -5.84 4.26
CA GLY A 156 11.49 -4.53 3.64
C GLY A 156 10.01 -4.12 3.50
N ALA A 157 9.07 -4.95 3.94
CA ALA A 157 7.64 -4.72 3.88
C ALA A 157 6.84 -5.71 4.78
N PRO A 158 5.64 -5.33 5.24
CA PRO A 158 5.15 -3.95 5.36
C PRO A 158 5.86 -3.23 6.54
N LEU A 159 6.24 -1.96 6.35
CA LEU A 159 6.85 -1.14 7.42
C LEU A 159 5.80 -0.40 8.28
N VAL A 160 4.55 -0.36 7.81
CA VAL A 160 3.41 0.32 8.45
C VAL A 160 3.08 -0.22 9.86
N PRO A 161 3.22 -1.52 10.19
CA PRO A 161 2.83 -2.03 11.51
C PRO A 161 3.53 -1.33 12.68
N TYR A 162 4.78 -0.89 12.51
CA TYR A 162 5.47 -0.13 13.55
C TYR A 162 4.91 1.29 13.71
N VAL A 163 4.50 1.92 12.62
CA VAL A 163 3.80 3.23 12.67
C VAL A 163 2.43 3.06 13.33
N ASP A 164 1.67 2.04 12.95
CA ASP A 164 0.37 1.71 13.56
C ASP A 164 0.52 1.46 15.06
N TYR A 165 1.59 0.76 15.49
CA TYR A 165 1.92 0.59 16.89
C TYR A 165 2.11 1.92 17.60
N LEU A 166 2.91 2.81 17.04
CA LEU A 166 3.22 4.09 17.68
C LEU A 166 2.01 5.02 17.76
N LEU A 167 1.14 5.01 16.75
CA LEU A 167 -0.01 5.91 16.66
C LEU A 167 -1.26 5.36 17.37
N TYR A 168 -1.49 4.05 17.31
CA TYR A 168 -2.78 3.47 17.66
C TYR A 168 -2.74 2.49 18.83
N ARG A 169 -1.58 2.13 19.40
CA ARG A 169 -1.56 1.32 20.63
C ARG A 169 -2.33 2.01 21.75
N HIS A 170 -3.05 1.23 22.56
CA HIS A 170 -3.85 1.78 23.65
C HIS A 170 -3.71 0.93 24.91
N ALA A 171 -3.62 1.57 26.08
CA ALA A 171 -3.41 0.89 27.35
C ALA A 171 -4.59 -0.01 27.74
N LYS A 172 -5.82 0.34 27.33
CA LYS A 172 -7.06 -0.33 27.75
C LYS A 172 -7.85 -1.03 26.65
N LEU A 173 -7.54 -0.78 25.38
CA LEU A 173 -8.32 -1.27 24.23
C LEU A 173 -7.38 -1.98 23.26
N GLY A 174 -7.84 -3.06 22.63
CA GLY A 174 -7.17 -3.56 21.43
C GLY A 174 -7.69 -2.79 20.20
N ARG A 175 -6.92 -2.81 19.12
CA ARG A 175 -7.31 -2.17 17.85
C ARG A 175 -6.88 -3.03 16.67
N VAL A 176 -7.61 -2.87 15.57
CA VAL A 176 -7.19 -3.33 14.25
C VAL A 176 -7.14 -2.12 13.34
N SER A 177 -5.99 -1.90 12.72
CA SER A 177 -5.85 -1.00 11.57
C SER A 177 -6.14 -1.83 10.32
N LEU A 178 -7.16 -1.45 9.55
CA LEU A 178 -7.55 -2.13 8.31
C LEU A 178 -7.26 -1.20 7.13
N ASN A 179 -6.42 -1.66 6.21
CA ASN A 179 -6.14 -0.97 4.95
C ASN A 179 -6.80 -1.71 3.78
N LEU A 180 -7.53 -0.97 2.94
CA LEU A 180 -8.19 -1.47 1.74
C LEU A 180 -7.51 -0.89 0.49
N GLY A 181 -6.36 -1.47 0.15
CA GLY A 181 -5.66 -1.17 -1.10
C GLY A 181 -6.12 -2.07 -2.25
N GLY A 182 -5.19 -2.56 -3.06
CA GLY A 182 -5.47 -3.67 -3.97
C GLY A 182 -5.78 -4.97 -3.23
N ILE A 183 -5.01 -5.23 -2.17
CA ILE A 183 -5.18 -6.29 -1.18
C ILE A 183 -5.63 -5.66 0.14
N ALA A 184 -6.50 -6.36 0.88
CA ALA A 184 -6.87 -5.98 2.23
C ALA A 184 -5.80 -6.50 3.20
N ASN A 185 -5.30 -5.63 4.07
CA ASN A 185 -4.36 -6.02 5.11
C ASN A 185 -4.73 -5.40 6.44
N ILE A 186 -4.37 -6.11 7.52
CA ILE A 186 -4.62 -5.66 8.87
C ILE A 186 -3.34 -5.60 9.68
N THR A 187 -3.23 -4.60 10.55
CA THR A 187 -2.31 -4.60 11.69
C THR A 187 -3.12 -4.78 12.96
N VAL A 188 -2.81 -5.83 13.72
CA VAL A 188 -3.45 -6.13 15.00
C VAL A 188 -2.61 -5.57 16.15
N LEU A 189 -3.25 -4.76 16.98
CA LEU A 189 -2.67 -4.08 18.12
C LEU A 189 -3.39 -4.54 19.40
N PRO A 190 -2.90 -5.58 20.09
CA PRO A 190 -3.47 -5.97 21.38
C PRO A 190 -3.50 -4.82 22.39
N ARG A 191 -4.41 -4.90 23.35
CA ARG A 191 -4.42 -3.99 24.51
C ARG A 191 -3.06 -4.00 25.19
N ALA A 192 -2.52 -2.81 25.45
CA ALA A 192 -1.20 -2.61 26.05
C ALA A 192 -0.07 -3.38 25.32
N ALA A 193 -0.18 -3.53 24.00
CA ALA A 193 0.78 -4.26 23.20
C ALA A 193 2.22 -3.77 23.45
N LYS A 194 3.15 -4.71 23.49
CA LYS A 194 4.58 -4.51 23.22
C LYS A 194 4.82 -4.67 21.70
N PRO A 195 5.92 -4.12 21.14
CA PRO A 195 6.18 -4.19 19.70
C PRO A 195 6.13 -5.63 19.14
N GLN A 196 6.65 -6.61 19.89
CA GLN A 196 6.70 -8.02 19.48
C GLN A 196 5.32 -8.71 19.45
N GLN A 197 4.30 -8.09 20.05
CA GLN A 197 2.93 -8.60 20.05
C GLN A 197 2.09 -8.01 18.91
N VAL A 198 2.64 -7.04 18.18
CA VAL A 198 2.01 -6.49 16.98
C VAL A 198 2.27 -7.44 15.84
N PHE A 199 1.21 -7.83 15.14
CA PHE A 199 1.31 -8.68 13.97
C PHE A 199 0.41 -8.15 12.88
N ALA A 200 0.81 -8.37 11.64
CA ALA A 200 0.09 -7.94 10.46
C ALA A 200 0.09 -9.04 9.41
N PHE A 201 -0.94 -9.06 8.58
CA PHE A 201 -1.06 -10.00 7.46
C PHE A 201 -2.14 -9.54 6.49
N ASP A 202 -2.09 -10.09 5.27
CA ASP A 202 -3.09 -9.84 4.24
C ASP A 202 -4.30 -10.77 4.45
N THR A 203 -5.51 -10.21 4.44
CA THR A 203 -6.74 -10.98 4.67
C THR A 203 -7.27 -11.61 3.38
N GLY A 204 -6.98 -11.01 2.23
CA GLY A 204 -7.52 -11.40 0.93
C GLY A 204 -7.54 -10.23 -0.06
N PRO A 205 -8.26 -10.35 -1.19
CA PRO A 205 -8.35 -9.26 -2.15
C PRO A 205 -9.16 -8.10 -1.58
N ALA A 206 -8.88 -6.89 -2.06
CA ALA A 206 -9.68 -5.70 -1.82
C ALA A 206 -10.08 -5.06 -3.16
N ASN A 207 -9.61 -3.85 -3.44
CA ASN A 207 -10.06 -3.11 -4.62
C ASN A 207 -9.52 -3.71 -5.92
N MET A 208 -8.40 -4.44 -5.92
CA MET A 208 -7.79 -4.87 -7.19
C MET A 208 -8.69 -5.78 -8.02
N LEU A 209 -9.50 -6.60 -7.36
CA LEU A 209 -10.40 -7.53 -8.02
C LEU A 209 -11.64 -6.79 -8.55
N ILE A 210 -12.16 -5.87 -7.74
CA ILE A 210 -13.28 -4.99 -8.09
C ILE A 210 -12.90 -4.14 -9.30
N ASP A 211 -11.75 -3.47 -9.23
CA ASP A 211 -11.17 -2.62 -10.25
C ASP A 211 -10.95 -3.38 -11.57
N ALA A 212 -10.42 -4.61 -11.49
CA ALA A 212 -10.22 -5.45 -12.67
C ALA A 212 -11.53 -5.84 -13.34
N LEU A 213 -12.57 -6.18 -12.58
CA LEU A 213 -13.90 -6.49 -13.12
C LEU A 213 -14.55 -5.25 -13.75
N VAL A 214 -14.47 -4.09 -13.09
CA VAL A 214 -14.95 -2.81 -13.64
C VAL A 214 -14.24 -2.48 -14.95
N ALA A 215 -12.91 -2.58 -14.98
CA ALA A 215 -12.14 -2.35 -16.20
C ALA A 215 -12.52 -3.34 -17.31
N HIS A 216 -12.71 -4.61 -16.97
CA HIS A 216 -13.15 -5.64 -17.93
C HIS A 216 -14.51 -5.30 -18.54
N PHE A 217 -15.55 -5.11 -17.72
CA PHE A 217 -16.92 -4.90 -18.20
C PHE A 217 -17.13 -3.54 -18.86
N THR A 218 -16.38 -2.51 -18.47
CA THR A 218 -16.44 -1.19 -19.10
C THR A 218 -15.49 -1.03 -20.28
N ARG A 219 -14.75 -2.09 -20.66
CA ARG A 219 -13.71 -2.06 -21.71
C ARG A 219 -12.69 -0.93 -21.48
N GLY A 220 -12.27 -0.78 -20.22
CA GLY A 220 -11.27 0.19 -19.78
C GLY A 220 -11.76 1.63 -19.60
N ARG A 221 -13.06 1.93 -19.85
CA ARG A 221 -13.61 3.28 -19.66
C ARG A 221 -13.64 3.70 -18.18
N GLN A 222 -13.84 2.74 -17.27
CA GLN A 222 -13.74 2.94 -15.83
C GLN A 222 -12.66 2.03 -15.26
N ARG A 223 -12.00 2.47 -14.19
CA ARG A 223 -10.89 1.73 -13.55
C ARG A 223 -11.19 1.25 -12.14
N PHE A 224 -12.26 1.75 -11.52
CA PHE A 224 -12.71 1.39 -10.18
C PHE A 224 -14.21 1.66 -10.07
N ASP A 225 -14.87 1.02 -9.11
CA ASP A 225 -16.29 1.25 -8.85
C ASP A 225 -16.50 2.48 -7.96
N LYS A 226 -16.70 3.64 -8.59
CA LYS A 226 -16.82 4.90 -7.86
C LYS A 226 -18.03 4.88 -6.92
N ASN A 227 -17.77 4.97 -5.61
CA ASN A 227 -18.78 4.91 -4.55
C ASN A 227 -19.64 3.64 -4.60
N ALA A 228 -19.07 2.51 -5.06
CA ALA A 228 -19.77 1.23 -5.19
C ALA A 228 -21.05 1.30 -6.05
N GLN A 229 -21.14 2.22 -7.02
CA GLN A 229 -22.34 2.45 -7.82
C GLN A 229 -22.73 1.22 -8.67
N LEU A 230 -21.75 0.50 -9.21
CA LEU A 230 -21.98 -0.71 -10.00
C LEU A 230 -22.35 -1.89 -9.09
N ALA A 231 -21.59 -2.11 -8.01
CA ALA A 231 -21.85 -3.14 -7.01
C ALA A 231 -23.23 -2.98 -6.34
N ALA A 232 -23.67 -1.74 -6.09
CA ALA A 232 -24.97 -1.45 -5.49
C ALA A 232 -26.16 -1.82 -6.39
N ARG A 233 -25.95 -1.84 -7.72
CA ARG A 233 -26.97 -2.24 -8.71
C ARG A 233 -27.01 -3.75 -8.95
N GLY A 234 -26.01 -4.48 -8.48
CA GLY A 234 -25.97 -5.94 -8.57
C GLY A 234 -26.85 -6.61 -7.51
N ARG A 235 -27.16 -7.88 -7.73
CA ARG A 235 -27.83 -8.79 -6.80
C ARG A 235 -26.79 -9.75 -6.22
N SER A 236 -26.90 -10.03 -4.93
CA SER A 236 -26.04 -11.04 -4.30
C SER A 236 -26.48 -12.45 -4.71
N ASN A 237 -25.53 -13.30 -5.08
CA ASN A 237 -25.75 -14.73 -5.31
C ASN A 237 -25.00 -15.52 -4.21
N PRO A 238 -25.71 -16.09 -3.21
CA PRO A 238 -25.07 -16.83 -2.11
C PRO A 238 -24.19 -17.99 -2.57
N ALA A 239 -24.62 -18.78 -3.56
CA ALA A 239 -23.84 -19.93 -4.05
C ALA A 239 -22.52 -19.50 -4.73
N LEU A 240 -22.53 -18.37 -5.44
CA LEU A 240 -21.30 -17.77 -5.98
C LEU A 240 -20.38 -17.29 -4.84
N LEU A 241 -20.94 -16.66 -3.80
CA LEU A 241 -20.16 -16.20 -2.65
C LEU A 241 -19.54 -17.37 -1.88
N ASP A 242 -20.27 -18.47 -1.68
CA ASP A 242 -19.77 -19.69 -1.05
C ASP A 242 -18.58 -20.27 -1.82
N GLU A 243 -18.64 -20.25 -3.16
CA GLU A 243 -17.54 -20.71 -4.01
C GLU A 243 -16.31 -19.79 -3.91
N LEU A 244 -16.50 -18.48 -3.80
CA LEU A 244 -15.41 -17.54 -3.54
C LEU A 244 -14.80 -17.75 -2.15
N MET A 245 -15.63 -17.96 -1.12
CA MET A 245 -15.18 -18.20 0.26
C MET A 245 -14.47 -19.54 0.48
N ARG A 246 -14.51 -20.45 -0.51
CA ARG A 246 -13.69 -21.69 -0.52
C ARG A 246 -12.23 -21.46 -0.93
N ASP A 247 -11.84 -20.23 -1.22
CA ASP A 247 -10.47 -19.88 -1.57
C ASP A 247 -9.45 -20.41 -0.52
N PRO A 248 -8.49 -21.26 -0.94
CA PRO A 248 -7.50 -21.84 -0.04
C PRO A 248 -6.66 -20.80 0.72
N TYR A 249 -6.43 -19.62 0.12
CA TYR A 249 -5.65 -18.56 0.74
C TYR A 249 -6.24 -18.09 2.07
N LEU A 250 -7.57 -18.07 2.19
CA LEU A 250 -8.26 -17.61 3.40
C LEU A 250 -7.92 -18.49 4.62
N LYS A 251 -7.63 -19.77 4.39
CA LYS A 251 -7.32 -20.76 5.44
C LYS A 251 -5.85 -20.73 5.90
N LEU A 252 -4.95 -20.11 5.13
CA LEU A 252 -3.54 -20.03 5.50
C LEU A 252 -3.38 -19.24 6.81
N ALA A 253 -2.54 -19.76 7.72
CA ALA A 253 -2.23 -19.10 8.98
C ALA A 253 -1.23 -17.94 8.76
N PRO A 254 -1.35 -16.82 9.51
CA PRO A 254 -0.31 -15.79 9.55
C PRO A 254 1.03 -16.34 10.10
N PRO A 255 2.19 -15.79 9.68
CA PRO A 255 2.33 -14.65 8.76
C PRO A 255 2.01 -15.04 7.32
N LYS A 256 1.17 -14.24 6.66
CA LYS A 256 0.82 -14.42 5.25
C LYS A 256 0.70 -13.09 4.54
N SER A 257 1.14 -13.08 3.29
CA SER A 257 1.01 -11.96 2.37
C SER A 257 0.59 -12.47 0.99
N THR A 258 0.06 -11.59 0.16
CA THR A 258 -0.39 -11.88 -1.20
C THR A 258 -0.48 -10.60 -2.03
N GLY A 259 -0.87 -10.75 -3.29
CA GLY A 259 -0.84 -9.68 -4.26
C GLY A 259 -1.38 -10.12 -5.60
N ARG A 260 -0.86 -9.47 -6.65
CA ARG A 260 -1.27 -9.69 -8.04
C ARG A 260 -0.87 -11.07 -8.55
N GLU A 261 0.13 -11.69 -7.93
CA GLU A 261 0.55 -13.06 -8.21
C GLU A 261 -0.55 -14.09 -7.92
N TYR A 262 -1.42 -13.83 -6.92
CA TYR A 262 -2.55 -14.71 -6.60
C TYR A 262 -3.87 -14.17 -7.13
N TYR A 263 -4.21 -12.91 -6.81
CA TYR A 263 -5.50 -12.27 -7.15
C TYR A 263 -5.46 -11.44 -8.44
N GLY A 264 -4.47 -11.68 -9.31
CA GLY A 264 -4.32 -11.00 -10.60
C GLY A 264 -5.15 -11.62 -11.72
N HIS A 265 -4.59 -11.57 -12.94
CA HIS A 265 -5.31 -11.93 -14.17
C HIS A 265 -5.91 -13.35 -14.14
N ALA A 266 -5.17 -14.33 -13.63
CA ALA A 266 -5.64 -15.71 -13.51
C ALA A 266 -6.89 -15.83 -12.62
N TYR A 267 -6.90 -15.12 -11.49
CA TYR A 267 -8.04 -15.11 -10.57
C TYR A 267 -9.24 -14.38 -11.16
N VAL A 268 -9.02 -13.26 -11.85
CA VAL A 268 -10.08 -12.54 -12.56
C VAL A 268 -10.74 -13.46 -13.60
N LYS A 269 -9.95 -14.20 -14.38
CA LYS A 269 -10.47 -15.19 -15.34
C LYS A 269 -11.29 -16.28 -14.65
N LYS A 270 -10.84 -16.79 -13.50
CA LYS A 270 -11.61 -17.73 -12.66
C LYS A 270 -12.96 -17.12 -12.27
N ILE A 271 -13.00 -15.89 -11.78
CA ILE A 271 -14.26 -15.24 -11.38
C ILE A 271 -15.19 -15.01 -12.58
N LEU A 272 -14.68 -14.62 -13.74
CA LEU A 272 -15.49 -14.46 -14.95
C LEU A 272 -16.14 -15.80 -15.35
N THR A 273 -15.40 -16.91 -15.30
CA THR A 273 -15.95 -18.26 -15.53
C THR A 273 -17.02 -18.64 -14.50
N LEU A 274 -16.81 -18.30 -13.22
CA LEU A 274 -17.83 -18.50 -12.18
C LEU A 274 -19.08 -17.66 -12.47
N GLY A 275 -18.91 -16.40 -12.90
CA GLY A 275 -20.02 -15.53 -13.29
C GLY A 275 -20.90 -16.14 -14.37
N LEU A 276 -20.30 -16.75 -15.41
CA LEU A 276 -21.02 -17.49 -16.44
C LEU A 276 -21.78 -18.70 -15.88
N ARG A 277 -21.11 -19.52 -15.05
CA ARG A 277 -21.71 -20.71 -14.42
C ARG A 277 -22.93 -20.36 -13.57
N TYR A 278 -22.85 -19.27 -12.82
CA TYR A 278 -23.91 -18.81 -11.91
C TYR A 278 -24.87 -17.79 -12.55
N ARG A 279 -24.79 -17.57 -13.88
CA ARG A 279 -25.62 -16.62 -14.65
C ARG A 279 -25.63 -15.20 -14.04
N ALA A 280 -24.51 -14.77 -13.50
CA ALA A 280 -24.34 -13.47 -12.88
C ALA A 280 -24.20 -12.37 -13.95
N THR A 281 -24.93 -11.27 -13.79
CA THR A 281 -24.70 -10.06 -14.59
C THR A 281 -23.36 -9.41 -14.22
N PRO A 282 -22.83 -8.48 -15.05
CA PRO A 282 -21.64 -7.71 -14.70
C PRO A 282 -21.68 -7.07 -13.30
N ASN A 283 -22.81 -6.44 -12.96
CA ASN A 283 -22.98 -5.78 -11.66
C ASN A 283 -23.07 -6.79 -10.50
N ASP A 284 -23.66 -7.97 -10.73
CA ASP A 284 -23.70 -9.04 -9.73
C ASP A 284 -22.30 -9.55 -9.41
N LEU A 285 -21.43 -9.67 -10.42
CA LEU A 285 -20.06 -10.14 -10.24
C LEU A 285 -19.18 -9.11 -9.54
N ILE A 286 -19.32 -7.82 -9.88
CA ILE A 286 -18.67 -6.70 -9.18
C ILE A 286 -19.14 -6.66 -7.71
N ARG A 287 -20.45 -6.84 -7.46
CA ARG A 287 -21.01 -6.95 -6.12
C ARG A 287 -20.46 -8.15 -5.37
N ALA A 288 -20.37 -9.32 -6.01
CA ALA A 288 -19.84 -10.53 -5.40
C ALA A 288 -18.38 -10.36 -4.99
N ALA A 289 -17.54 -9.75 -5.84
CA ALA A 289 -16.16 -9.41 -5.49
C ALA A 289 -16.07 -8.41 -4.33
N THR A 290 -16.97 -7.42 -4.29
CA THR A 290 -17.04 -6.44 -3.19
C THR A 290 -17.41 -7.10 -1.86
N ILE A 291 -18.42 -7.99 -1.86
CA ILE A 291 -18.82 -8.74 -0.67
C ILE A 291 -17.73 -9.74 -0.26
N PHE A 292 -17.08 -10.39 -1.22
CA PHE A 292 -15.99 -11.32 -0.97
C PHE A 292 -14.83 -10.66 -0.22
N THR A 293 -14.45 -9.42 -0.60
CA THR A 293 -13.49 -8.61 0.17
C THR A 293 -13.90 -8.50 1.64
N THR A 294 -15.14 -8.08 1.93
CA THR A 294 -15.62 -7.93 3.31
C THR A 294 -15.64 -9.26 4.07
N LEU A 295 -16.14 -10.33 3.45
CA LEU A 295 -16.20 -11.65 4.07
C LEU A 295 -14.80 -12.23 4.33
N SER A 296 -13.83 -11.98 3.44
CA SER A 296 -12.44 -12.39 3.64
C SER A 296 -11.83 -11.75 4.88
N ILE A 297 -12.12 -10.46 5.13
CA ILE A 297 -11.67 -9.72 6.30
C ILE A 297 -12.30 -10.28 7.57
N VAL A 298 -13.63 -10.48 7.58
CA VAL A 298 -14.36 -11.03 8.73
C VAL A 298 -13.88 -12.44 9.07
N GLU A 299 -13.70 -13.30 8.07
CA GLU A 299 -13.17 -14.65 8.26
C GLU A 299 -11.76 -14.61 8.88
N ALA A 300 -10.90 -13.72 8.39
CA ALA A 300 -9.56 -13.60 8.89
C ALA A 300 -9.50 -13.08 10.34
N LEU A 301 -10.37 -12.12 10.70
CA LEU A 301 -10.53 -11.64 12.07
C LEU A 301 -11.02 -12.76 13.00
N ASN A 302 -12.07 -13.47 12.62
CA ASN A 302 -12.65 -14.56 13.41
C ASN A 302 -11.65 -15.69 13.63
N ARG A 303 -10.92 -16.09 12.59
CA ARG A 303 -10.03 -17.25 12.62
C ARG A 303 -8.71 -16.96 13.33
N PHE A 304 -8.11 -15.81 13.07
CA PHE A 304 -6.72 -15.55 13.48
C PHE A 304 -6.57 -14.50 14.58
N VAL A 305 -7.60 -13.69 14.83
CA VAL A 305 -7.49 -12.52 15.71
C VAL A 305 -8.37 -12.66 16.94
N LEU A 306 -9.70 -12.69 16.77
CA LEU A 306 -10.67 -12.61 17.87
C LEU A 306 -10.64 -13.84 18.80
N ARG A 307 -10.11 -14.98 18.34
CA ARG A 307 -9.87 -16.17 19.17
C ARG A 307 -8.66 -16.04 20.10
N LYS A 308 -7.70 -15.18 19.76
CA LYS A 308 -6.39 -15.09 20.44
C LYS A 308 -6.25 -13.79 21.23
N THR A 309 -6.94 -12.74 20.82
CA THR A 309 -6.77 -11.38 21.33
C THR A 309 -8.12 -10.71 21.51
N LYS A 310 -8.36 -10.16 22.69
CA LYS A 310 -9.47 -9.21 22.90
C LYS A 310 -9.11 -7.90 22.22
N ILE A 311 -9.87 -7.55 21.19
CA ILE A 311 -9.75 -6.29 20.45
C ILE A 311 -10.81 -5.33 20.97
#